data_AF-A0AA38M904-F1
#
_entry.id   AF-A0AA38M904-F1
#
_cell.length_a   1.000
_cell.length_b   1.000
_cell.length_c   1.000
_cell.angle_alpha   90.00
_cell.angle_beta   90.00
_cell.angle_gamma   90.00
#
_symmetry.space_group_name_H-M   'P 1'
#
loop_
_entity.id
_entity.type
_entity.pdbx_description
1 polymer ?
#
loop_
_entity_poly.entity_id
_entity_poly.type
_entity_poly.pdbx_seq_one_letter_code
_entity_poly.pdbx_strand_id
1 'polypeptide(L)'
;MNETYFKARDVFTPVLIDQGICYSYNMLDRSHIFRDNVVHHSNFYNVRQKSHDYDFDAGWGYSKEAEMETYPRRALMSGADNSFDIYLKYNSNDTDYICNAFHQGYRV
;
A
#
# COMPACT_ATOMS: atom_id res chain seq x y z
N MET A 1 13.71 -19.82 -9.12
CA MET A 1 13.63 -18.55 -8.38
C MET A 1 12.89 -18.84 -7.10
N ASN A 2 13.48 -18.59 -5.93
CA ASN A 2 12.76 -18.78 -4.66
C ASN A 2 11.81 -17.60 -4.48
N GLU A 3 10.51 -17.88 -4.39
CA GLU A 3 9.50 -16.88 -4.09
C GLU A 3 9.67 -16.39 -2.65
N THR A 4 9.87 -15.08 -2.47
CA THR A 4 9.99 -14.46 -1.15
C THR A 4 8.66 -13.83 -0.78
N TYR A 5 7.97 -14.40 0.22
CA TYR A 5 6.68 -13.90 0.68
C TYR A 5 6.86 -12.83 1.77
N PHE A 6 6.18 -11.69 1.60
CA PHE A 6 6.10 -10.64 2.61
C PHE A 6 4.77 -10.72 3.37
N LYS A 7 4.78 -10.40 4.67
CA LYS A 7 3.53 -10.26 5.43
C LYS A 7 2.85 -8.96 5.04
N ALA A 8 1.55 -9.00 4.77
CA ALA A 8 0.77 -7.83 4.34
C ALA A 8 0.97 -6.60 5.26
N ARG A 9 1.01 -6.81 6.58
CA ARG A 9 1.21 -5.76 7.60
C ARG A 9 2.56 -5.01 7.50
N ASP A 10 3.53 -5.56 6.79
CA ASP A 10 4.86 -4.98 6.64
C ASP A 10 4.98 -4.15 5.34
N VAL A 11 4.08 -4.36 4.36
CA VAL A 11 4.12 -3.74 3.02
C VAL A 11 2.93 -2.81 2.74
N PHE A 12 1.79 -3.04 3.37
CA PHE A 12 0.59 -2.24 3.20
C PHE A 12 0.41 -1.26 4.34
N THR A 13 -0.08 -0.07 4.00
CA THR A 13 -0.39 1.01 4.94
C THR A 13 -1.91 1.08 5.13
N PRO A 14 -2.41 1.10 6.38
CA PRO A 14 -3.84 1.25 6.62
C PRO A 14 -4.30 2.66 6.25
N VAL A 15 -5.41 2.76 5.54
CA VAL A 15 -6.09 4.01 5.18
C VAL A 15 -7.55 3.95 5.62
N LEU A 16 -8.14 5.10 5.94
CA LEU A 16 -9.51 5.18 6.42
C LEU A 16 -10.36 5.95 5.41
N ILE A 17 -11.29 5.27 4.75
CA ILE A 17 -12.21 5.88 3.79
C ILE A 17 -13.65 5.77 4.29
N ASP A 18 -14.60 6.43 3.62
CA ASP A 18 -16.02 6.43 4.01
C ASP A 18 -16.63 5.02 4.13
N GLN A 19 -16.07 4.06 3.42
CA GLN A 19 -16.51 2.67 3.40
C GLN A 19 -15.75 1.77 4.40
N GLY A 20 -14.87 2.34 5.22
CA GLY A 20 -14.15 1.65 6.28
C GLY A 20 -12.63 1.66 6.13
N ILE A 21 -11.99 0.68 6.78
CA ILE A 21 -10.53 0.52 6.76
C ILE A 21 -10.12 -0.21 5.47
N CYS A 22 -9.23 0.41 4.71
CA CYS A 22 -8.58 -0.19 3.55
C CYS A 22 -7.06 -0.25 3.77
N TYR A 23 -6.37 -0.95 2.88
CA TYR A 23 -4.92 -1.11 2.92
C TYR A 23 -4.34 -0.74 1.56
N SER A 24 -3.39 0.20 1.55
CA SER A 24 -2.77 0.69 0.32
C SER A 24 -1.32 0.21 0.25
N TYR A 25 -0.96 -0.39 -0.89
CA TYR A 25 0.43 -0.65 -1.23
C TYR A 25 1.04 0.58 -1.87
N ASN A 26 2.27 0.91 -1.50
CA ASN A 26 3.08 1.92 -2.17
C ASN A 26 2.53 3.35 -2.19
N MET A 27 1.68 3.70 -1.22
CA MET A 27 1.19 5.07 -1.05
C MET A 27 2.26 6.00 -0.49
N LEU A 28 2.09 7.32 -0.61
CA LEU A 28 3.02 8.27 0.02
C LEU A 28 2.71 8.42 1.51
N ASP A 29 3.70 8.80 2.32
CA ASP A 29 3.41 9.13 3.72
C ASP A 29 2.44 10.31 3.80
N ARG A 30 1.60 10.31 4.82
CA ARG A 30 0.68 11.41 5.12
C ARG A 30 1.33 12.79 5.09
N SER A 31 2.61 12.92 5.46
CA SER A 31 3.34 14.19 5.40
C SER A 31 3.54 14.74 3.99
N HIS A 32 3.43 13.89 2.96
CA HIS A 32 3.55 14.27 1.55
C HIS A 32 2.18 14.46 0.87
N ILE A 33 1.10 13.94 1.44
CA ILE A 33 -0.24 13.99 0.85
C ILE A 33 -1.07 15.12 1.47
N PHE A 34 -0.97 15.28 2.79
CA PHE A 34 -1.84 16.15 3.55
C PHE A 34 -1.08 17.38 4.04
N ARG A 35 -1.83 18.48 4.22
CA ARG A 35 -1.31 19.69 4.84
C ARG A 35 -1.08 19.45 6.34
N ASP A 36 -0.14 20.18 6.92
CA ASP A 36 0.22 20.08 8.34
C ASP A 36 -0.95 20.27 9.32
N ASN A 37 -2.01 20.96 8.89
CA ASN A 37 -3.20 21.19 9.71
C ASN A 37 -4.21 20.03 9.71
N VAL A 38 -3.93 18.94 8.98
CA VAL A 38 -4.76 17.73 8.98
C VAL A 38 -4.39 16.87 10.18
N VAL A 39 -5.35 16.65 11.08
CA VAL A 39 -5.17 15.77 12.23
C VAL A 39 -5.48 14.34 11.84
N HIS A 40 -4.51 13.45 12.02
CA HIS A 40 -4.66 12.03 11.72
C HIS A 40 -4.98 11.24 12.99
N HIS A 41 -5.95 10.33 12.87
CA HIS A 41 -6.22 9.35 13.92
C HIS A 41 -5.26 8.17 13.80
N SER A 42 -4.60 7.78 14.91
CA SER A 42 -3.72 6.61 14.97
C SER A 42 -2.63 6.60 13.88
N ASN A 43 -2.31 5.43 13.33
CA ASN A 43 -1.34 5.17 12.29
C ASN A 43 -1.94 5.14 10.87
N PHE A 44 -3.16 5.66 10.66
CA PHE A 44 -3.72 5.76 9.31
C PHE A 44 -2.87 6.70 8.45
N TYR A 45 -2.64 6.29 7.20
CA TYR A 45 -1.80 6.99 6.22
C TYR A 45 -0.33 7.15 6.62
N ASN A 46 0.10 6.54 7.74
CA ASN A 46 1.48 6.61 8.17
C ASN A 46 2.28 5.47 7.54
N VAL A 47 3.15 5.84 6.61
CA VAL A 47 4.03 4.91 5.92
C VAL A 47 5.29 4.72 6.75
N ARG A 48 5.67 3.45 6.96
CA ARG A 48 6.85 3.11 7.78
C ARG A 48 8.16 3.29 7.01
N GLN A 49 8.13 3.05 5.71
CA GLN A 49 9.26 3.21 4.81
C GLN A 49 9.51 4.69 4.56
N LYS A 50 10.75 5.14 4.79
CA LYS A 50 11.15 6.49 4.42
C LYS A 50 11.34 6.55 2.91
N SER A 51 10.78 7.57 2.29
CA SER A 51 11.09 7.87 0.91
C SER A 51 12.48 8.52 0.85
N HIS A 52 13.48 7.68 0.64
CA HIS A 52 14.83 8.15 0.34
C HIS A 52 14.93 8.34 -1.17
N ASP A 53 15.42 9.51 -1.58
CA ASP A 53 15.82 9.77 -2.96
C ASP A 53 14.69 9.83 -4.00
N TYR A 54 13.50 10.26 -3.59
CA TYR A 54 12.39 10.59 -4.48
C TYR A 54 11.90 12.01 -4.25
N ASP A 55 11.86 12.81 -5.32
CA ASP A 55 11.30 14.16 -5.28
C ASP A 55 9.87 14.12 -5.83
N PHE A 56 8.89 14.26 -4.93
CA PHE A 56 7.47 14.23 -5.26
C PHE A 56 6.99 15.50 -5.97
N ASP A 57 7.65 16.64 -5.74
CA ASP A 57 7.12 17.94 -6.14
C ASP A 57 7.80 18.47 -7.41
N ALA A 58 9.04 18.07 -7.68
CA ALA A 58 9.82 18.62 -8.79
C ALA A 58 9.65 17.89 -10.14
N GLY A 59 8.82 16.83 -10.20
CA GLY A 59 8.54 16.09 -11.44
C GLY A 59 9.71 15.25 -11.97
N TRP A 60 10.84 15.19 -11.25
CA TRP A 60 12.02 14.40 -11.63
C TRP A 60 11.94 12.93 -11.20
N GLY A 61 11.02 12.60 -10.28
CA GLY A 61 10.80 11.23 -9.81
C GLY A 61 11.96 10.71 -8.95
N TYR A 62 12.41 9.48 -9.25
CA TYR A 62 13.54 8.85 -8.54
C TYR A 62 14.85 9.55 -8.89
N SER A 63 15.70 9.79 -7.89
CA SER A 63 17.06 10.30 -8.14
C SER A 63 17.88 9.30 -8.96
N LYS A 64 18.99 9.77 -9.55
CA LYS A 64 19.91 8.89 -10.29
C LYS A 64 20.66 7.93 -9.36
N GLU A 65 20.75 8.28 -8.09
CA GLU A 65 21.39 7.53 -7.03
C GLU A 65 20.43 6.56 -6.33
N ALA A 66 19.13 6.61 -6.64
CA ALA A 66 18.11 5.81 -5.99
C ALA A 66 18.34 4.31 -6.21
N GLU A 67 18.62 3.60 -5.13
CA GLU A 67 18.86 2.17 -5.11
C GLU A 67 17.69 1.36 -5.68
N MET A 68 17.94 0.09 -6.03
CA MET A 68 16.87 -0.84 -6.44
C MET A 68 15.80 -0.98 -5.35
N GLU A 69 16.23 -0.97 -4.08
CA GLU A 69 15.39 -1.09 -2.91
C GLU A 69 14.92 0.27 -2.36
N THR A 70 14.40 1.15 -3.22
CA THR A 70 13.87 2.47 -2.82
C THR A 70 12.38 2.43 -2.44
N TYR A 71 11.89 3.52 -1.83
CA TYR A 71 10.48 3.78 -1.59
C TYR A 71 10.08 5.16 -2.17
N PRO A 72 8.99 5.28 -2.95
CA PRO A 72 8.07 4.21 -3.35
C PRO A 72 8.75 3.11 -4.17
N ARG A 73 8.22 1.88 -4.10
CA ARG A 73 8.66 0.75 -4.91
C ARG A 73 8.39 1.02 -6.39
N ARG A 74 9.32 0.65 -7.25
CA ARG A 74 9.18 0.72 -8.72
C ARG A 74 9.34 -0.65 -9.35
N ALA A 75 8.64 -0.88 -10.46
CA ALA A 75 8.89 -2.06 -11.28
C ALA A 75 10.27 -1.95 -11.91
N LEU A 76 11.09 -3.00 -11.77
CA LEU A 76 12.42 -3.07 -12.40
C LEU A 76 12.36 -3.68 -13.80
N MET A 77 11.31 -4.47 -14.08
CA MET A 77 11.09 -5.16 -15.34
C MET A 77 9.59 -5.24 -15.63
N SER A 78 9.26 -5.46 -16.91
CA SER A 78 7.88 -5.66 -17.37
C SER A 78 7.56 -7.15 -17.55
N GLY A 79 6.28 -7.49 -17.56
CA GLY A 79 5.77 -8.83 -17.86
C GLY A 79 5.14 -9.54 -16.67
N ALA A 80 4.42 -10.63 -16.94
CA ALA A 80 3.72 -11.41 -15.92
C ALA A 80 4.67 -12.01 -14.88
N ASP A 81 5.87 -12.42 -15.29
CA ASP A 81 6.88 -12.97 -14.37
C ASP A 81 7.44 -11.90 -13.40
N ASN A 82 7.18 -10.61 -13.67
CA ASN A 82 7.57 -9.48 -12.84
C ASN A 82 6.35 -8.76 -12.24
N SER A 83 5.20 -9.45 -12.14
CA SER A 83 3.98 -8.89 -11.57
C SER A 83 4.11 -8.62 -10.07
N PHE A 84 3.17 -7.82 -9.58
CA PHE A 84 2.92 -7.69 -8.14
C PHE A 84 1.75 -8.61 -7.77
N ASP A 85 2.07 -9.73 -7.14
CA ASP A 85 1.07 -10.72 -6.74
C ASP A 85 0.67 -10.57 -5.27
N ILE A 86 -0.64 -10.60 -5.04
CA ILE A 86 -1.21 -10.53 -3.68
C ILE A 86 -2.06 -11.78 -3.44
N TYR A 87 -1.74 -12.50 -2.38
CA TYR A 87 -2.54 -13.63 -1.92
C TYR A 87 -3.45 -13.19 -0.77
N LEU A 88 -4.74 -13.07 -1.07
CA LEU A 88 -5.77 -12.71 -0.10
C LEU A 88 -6.48 -13.97 0.39
N LYS A 89 -6.45 -14.21 1.70
CA LYS A 89 -7.15 -15.33 2.33
C LYS A 89 -8.15 -14.79 3.34
N TYR A 90 -9.43 -15.10 3.18
CA TYR A 90 -10.45 -14.79 4.19
C TYR A 90 -10.94 -16.08 4.85
N ASN A 91 -11.49 -15.95 6.05
CA ASN A 91 -12.14 -17.04 6.75
C ASN A 91 -13.63 -17.01 6.40
N SER A 92 -14.14 -18.09 5.82
CA SER A 92 -15.55 -18.17 5.41
C SER A 92 -16.52 -18.06 6.58
N ASN A 93 -16.09 -18.40 7.81
CA ASN A 93 -16.93 -18.26 9.00
C ASN A 93 -17.16 -16.80 9.40
N ASP A 94 -16.34 -15.87 8.91
CA ASP A 94 -16.50 -14.42 9.16
C ASP A 94 -17.42 -13.77 8.12
N THR A 95 -18.07 -14.56 7.26
CA THR A 95 -18.98 -14.08 6.21
C THR A 95 -20.35 -13.78 6.79
N ASP A 96 -20.75 -12.51 6.76
CA ASP A 96 -22.10 -12.09 7.11
C ASP A 96 -22.97 -11.96 5.85
N TYR A 97 -23.76 -13.00 5.59
CA TYR A 97 -24.69 -13.05 4.46
C TYR A 97 -25.89 -12.10 4.62
N ILE A 98 -26.20 -11.67 5.85
CA ILE A 98 -27.35 -10.80 6.15
C ILE A 98 -26.98 -9.35 5.82
N CYS A 99 -25.78 -8.92 6.21
CA CYS A 99 -25.36 -7.54 6.02
C CYS A 99 -24.93 -7.21 4.59
N ASN A 100 -24.42 -8.19 3.82
CA ASN A 100 -23.92 -7.91 2.47
C ASN A 100 -23.97 -9.13 1.54
N ALA A 101 -25.16 -9.46 1.05
CA ALA A 101 -25.40 -10.64 0.21
C ALA A 101 -24.50 -10.72 -1.05
N PHE A 102 -24.06 -9.58 -1.59
CA PHE A 102 -23.29 -9.49 -2.83
C PHE A 102 -21.82 -9.11 -2.67
N HIS A 103 -21.38 -8.73 -1.47
CA HIS A 103 -20.01 -8.26 -1.21
C HIS A 103 -19.38 -9.03 -0.06
N GLN A 104 -18.78 -10.17 -0.39
CA GLN A 104 -18.12 -11.07 0.58
C GLN A 104 -16.61 -11.02 0.41
N GLY A 105 -15.88 -11.11 1.52
CA GLY A 105 -14.41 -11.11 1.52
C GLY A 105 -13.82 -9.71 1.33
N TYR A 106 -13.04 -9.54 0.26
CA TYR A 106 -12.24 -8.33 0.02
C TYR A 106 -12.79 -7.50 -1.12
N ARG A 107 -12.68 -6.19 -0.99
CA ARG A 107 -12.81 -5.26 -2.11
C ARG A 107 -11.42 -4.74 -2.48
N VAL A 108 -11.05 -4.94 -3.74
CA VAL A 108 -9.76 -4.54 -4.33
C VAL A 108 -9.98 -3.34 -5.23
#